data_AF-Q99PR3-F1
#
_entry.id   AF-Q99PR3-F1
#
_cell.length_a   1.000
_cell.length_b   1.000
_cell.length_c   1.000
_cell.angle_alpha   90.00
_cell.angle_beta   90.00
_cell.angle_gamma   90.00
#
_symmetry.space_group_name_H-M   'P 1'
#
loop_
_entity.id
_entity.type
_entity.pdbx_description
1 polymer ?
#
loop_
_entity_poly.entity_id
_entity_poly.type
_entity_poly.pdbx_seq_one_letter_code
_entity_poly.pdbx_strand_id
1 'polypeptide(L)'
;GKLCLMWRVGNLRKSHLVEAHVRAQLLKSRITSEGEYIPLDQIDINVGFDSGIDRIFLVSPITIVHEIDEDSPLYDLSKQDIDNADFEIVVILEGMVEATAMTTQCRSSYLANEILWGHRYEPVLFEEKHYYKVDYSRFHKTYEVPNTPLCSARDLAEKKYILSNANSFCYENEVALTSKEEDDSENGVPESTSTDTPPDIDLHNQASVPLEPRPLRRESEI
;
A
#
# COMPACT_ATOMS: atom_id res chain seq x y z
N GLY A 1 2.91 -1.38 10.54
CA GLY A 1 1.59 -1.31 9.91
C GLY A 1 1.72 -1.72 8.47
N LYS A 2 0.69 -2.33 7.90
CA LYS A 2 0.62 -2.72 6.49
C LYS A 2 -0.60 -2.05 5.86
N LEU A 3 -0.52 -1.70 4.58
CA LEU A 3 -1.67 -1.17 3.84
C LEU A 3 -2.56 -2.34 3.43
N CYS A 4 -3.88 -2.20 3.58
CA CYS A 4 -4.82 -3.28 3.32
C CYS A 4 -6.02 -2.77 2.54
N LEU A 5 -6.49 -3.58 1.58
CA LEU A 5 -7.84 -3.49 1.03
C LEU A 5 -8.78 -4.28 1.93
N MET A 6 -9.96 -3.73 2.22
CA MET A 6 -10.93 -4.38 3.10
C MET A 6 -12.36 -4.20 2.58
N TRP A 7 -13.17 -5.24 2.72
CA TRP A 7 -14.62 -5.16 2.51
C TRP A 7 -15.36 -5.94 3.59
N ARG A 8 -16.65 -5.64 3.77
CA ARG A 8 -17.46 -6.25 4.82
C ARG A 8 -18.46 -7.24 4.24
N VAL A 9 -18.51 -8.42 4.85
CA VAL A 9 -19.49 -9.48 4.54
C VAL A 9 -20.34 -9.77 5.76
N GLY A 10 -21.62 -10.06 5.56
CA GLY A 10 -22.56 -10.36 6.65
C GLY A 10 -23.60 -11.39 6.23
N ASN A 11 -24.12 -12.14 7.20
CA ASN A 11 -25.19 -13.09 6.99
C ASN A 11 -26.46 -12.57 7.68
N LEU A 12 -27.43 -12.13 6.88
CA LEU A 12 -28.75 -11.70 7.37
C LEU A 12 -29.73 -12.88 7.53
N ARG A 13 -29.35 -14.10 7.13
CA ARG A 13 -30.18 -15.29 7.30
C ARG A 13 -30.12 -15.75 8.74
N LYS A 14 -31.17 -16.46 9.17
CA LYS A 14 -31.23 -17.08 10.51
C LYS A 14 -30.37 -18.35 10.61
N SER A 15 -30.11 -19.01 9.49
CA SER A 15 -29.31 -20.24 9.41
C SER A 15 -27.82 -19.93 9.23
N HIS A 16 -26.96 -20.84 9.68
CA HIS A 16 -25.54 -20.74 9.44
C HIS A 16 -25.19 -20.98 7.96
N LEU A 17 -24.04 -20.41 7.55
CA LEU A 17 -23.40 -20.71 6.28
C LEU A 17 -22.23 -21.67 6.59
N VAL A 18 -22.40 -22.93 6.22
CA VAL A 18 -21.45 -24.02 6.45
C VAL A 18 -20.38 -23.99 5.37
N GLU A 19 -19.12 -24.26 5.73
CA GLU A 19 -17.96 -24.20 4.81
C GLU A 19 -17.85 -22.87 4.05
N ALA A 20 -18.18 -21.78 4.76
CA ALA A 20 -18.13 -20.45 4.19
C ALA A 20 -16.69 -20.05 3.86
N HIS A 21 -16.44 -19.57 2.64
CA HIS A 21 -15.15 -19.06 2.22
C HIS A 21 -15.33 -17.89 1.24
N VAL A 22 -14.29 -17.06 1.14
CA VAL A 22 -14.31 -15.84 0.31
C VAL A 22 -13.24 -15.87 -0.77
N ARG A 23 -13.51 -15.18 -1.88
CA ARG A 23 -12.56 -14.92 -2.96
C ARG A 23 -12.70 -13.48 -3.44
N ALA A 24 -11.66 -12.94 -4.04
CA ALA A 24 -11.72 -11.66 -4.73
C ALA A 24 -10.87 -11.70 -6.00
N GLN A 25 -11.32 -10.97 -7.02
CA GLN A 25 -10.62 -10.88 -8.31
C GLN A 25 -10.64 -9.43 -8.78
N LEU A 26 -9.49 -8.95 -9.23
CA LEU A 26 -9.38 -7.71 -10.00
C LEU A 26 -9.65 -8.00 -11.47
N LEU A 27 -10.58 -7.26 -12.04
CA LEU A 27 -10.96 -7.30 -13.44
C LEU A 27 -10.44 -6.06 -14.14
N LYS A 28 -9.63 -6.27 -15.18
CA LYS A 28 -9.08 -5.18 -16.00
C LYS A 28 -8.72 -5.70 -17.40
N SER A 29 -8.86 -4.86 -18.42
CA SER A 29 -8.28 -5.15 -19.73
C SER A 29 -6.75 -4.98 -19.69
N ARG A 30 -6.01 -5.84 -20.39
CA ARG A 30 -4.55 -5.67 -20.53
C ARG A 30 -4.04 -6.12 -21.89
N ILE A 31 -2.82 -5.69 -22.20
CA ILE A 31 -2.05 -6.19 -23.34
C ILE A 31 -0.85 -6.96 -22.77
N THR A 32 -0.62 -8.19 -23.24
CA THR A 32 0.53 -9.00 -22.80
C THR A 32 1.85 -8.43 -23.33
N SER A 33 2.98 -8.90 -22.81
CA SER A 33 4.31 -8.55 -23.34
C SER A 33 4.49 -8.91 -24.81
N GLU A 34 3.75 -9.90 -25.30
CA GLU A 34 3.77 -10.38 -26.69
C GLU A 34 2.80 -9.62 -27.59
N GLY A 35 2.02 -8.67 -27.04
CA GLY A 35 1.09 -7.83 -27.79
C GLY A 35 -0.33 -8.39 -27.92
N GLU A 36 -0.68 -9.46 -27.19
CA GLU A 36 -2.05 -9.99 -27.17
C GLU A 36 -2.96 -9.11 -26.30
N TYR A 37 -4.12 -8.70 -26.84
CA TYR A 37 -5.13 -7.96 -26.08
C TYR A 37 -6.08 -8.93 -25.37
N ILE A 38 -6.16 -8.82 -24.04
CA ILE A 38 -7.08 -9.56 -23.19
C ILE A 38 -8.17 -8.59 -22.71
N PRO A 39 -9.42 -8.72 -23.19
CA PRO A 39 -10.48 -7.76 -22.87
C PRO A 39 -10.82 -7.68 -21.38
N LEU A 40 -10.75 -8.80 -20.67
CA LEU A 40 -11.10 -8.89 -19.25
C LEU A 40 -10.23 -9.96 -18.59
N ASP A 41 -9.04 -9.55 -18.17
CA ASP A 41 -8.14 -10.40 -17.41
C ASP A 41 -8.61 -10.45 -15.95
N GLN A 42 -8.54 -11.64 -15.35
CA GLN A 42 -8.98 -11.88 -13.97
C GLN A 42 -7.76 -12.20 -13.13
N ILE A 43 -7.39 -11.26 -12.25
CA ILE A 43 -6.22 -11.38 -11.39
C ILE A 43 -6.71 -11.67 -9.98
N ASP A 44 -6.27 -12.77 -9.38
CA ASP A 44 -6.68 -13.14 -8.02
C ASP A 44 -6.17 -12.10 -7.00
N ILE A 45 -6.99 -11.84 -5.98
CA ILE A 45 -6.64 -11.03 -4.82
C ILE A 45 -6.59 -11.95 -3.60
N ASN A 46 -5.39 -12.12 -3.04
CA ASN A 46 -5.17 -13.04 -1.94
C ASN A 46 -5.91 -12.58 -0.66
N VAL A 47 -6.84 -13.41 -0.20
CA VAL A 47 -7.60 -13.23 1.06
C VAL A 47 -7.28 -14.30 2.09
N GLY A 48 -6.15 -14.99 1.90
CA GLY A 48 -5.62 -15.98 2.82
C GLY A 48 -5.83 -17.43 2.42
N PHE A 49 -5.99 -17.72 1.13
CA PHE A 49 -6.15 -19.08 0.60
C PHE A 49 -4.98 -20.00 1.01
N ASP A 50 -3.74 -19.51 0.93
CA ASP A 50 -2.54 -20.30 1.20
C ASP A 50 -2.44 -20.81 2.64
N SER A 51 -3.03 -20.06 3.58
CA SER A 51 -3.11 -20.43 5.01
C SER A 51 -4.49 -20.97 5.42
N GLY A 52 -5.44 -20.99 4.47
CA GLY A 52 -6.81 -21.44 4.68
C GLY A 52 -7.64 -20.54 5.58
N ILE A 53 -7.26 -19.26 5.75
CA ILE A 53 -8.01 -18.26 6.53
C ILE A 53 -9.07 -17.53 5.69
N ASP A 54 -9.10 -17.78 4.38
CA ASP A 54 -10.21 -17.45 3.47
C ASP A 54 -11.52 -18.13 3.90
N ARG A 55 -11.42 -19.25 4.62
CA ARG A 55 -12.53 -19.96 5.25
C ARG A 55 -12.93 -19.25 6.54
N ILE A 56 -14.17 -18.80 6.62
CA ILE A 56 -14.68 -17.97 7.69
C ILE A 56 -15.82 -18.64 8.46
N PHE A 57 -15.92 -18.32 9.75
CA PHE A 57 -17.11 -18.65 10.55
C PHE A 57 -18.01 -17.42 10.67
N LEU A 58 -18.96 -17.28 9.75
CA LEU A 58 -19.76 -16.07 9.57
C LEU A 58 -20.99 -16.03 10.49
N VAL A 59 -20.83 -15.45 11.68
CA VAL A 59 -21.92 -15.22 12.66
C VAL A 59 -22.30 -13.75 12.74
N SER A 60 -21.35 -12.87 13.09
CA SER A 60 -21.46 -11.42 12.96
C SER A 60 -20.79 -10.95 11.66
N PRO A 61 -21.06 -9.73 11.16
CA PRO A 61 -20.32 -9.18 10.03
C PRO A 61 -18.81 -9.29 10.22
N ILE A 62 -18.12 -9.78 9.19
CA ILE A 62 -16.66 -9.94 9.15
C ILE A 62 -16.10 -8.93 8.15
N THR A 63 -14.98 -8.33 8.51
CA THR A 63 -14.19 -7.51 7.56
C THR A 63 -13.15 -8.44 6.94
N ILE A 64 -13.28 -8.71 5.65
CA ILE A 64 -12.29 -9.43 4.87
C ILE A 64 -11.12 -8.50 4.61
N VAL A 65 -9.90 -9.03 4.72
CA VAL A 65 -8.66 -8.25 4.63
C VAL A 65 -7.81 -8.87 3.52
N HIS A 66 -7.46 -8.05 2.54
CA HIS A 66 -6.37 -8.31 1.61
C HIS A 66 -5.19 -7.42 2.03
N GLU A 67 -4.09 -8.05 2.40
CA GLU A 67 -2.83 -7.34 2.59
C GLU A 67 -2.26 -6.93 1.23
N ILE A 68 -1.92 -5.65 1.08
CA ILE A 68 -1.31 -5.14 -0.15
C ILE A 68 0.21 -5.28 0.03
N ASP A 69 0.72 -6.48 -0.28
CA ASP A 69 2.13 -6.85 -0.30
C ASP A 69 2.71 -6.83 -1.74
N GLU A 70 3.97 -7.23 -1.92
CA GLU A 70 4.65 -7.21 -3.22
C GLU A 70 4.00 -8.08 -4.31
N ASP A 71 3.19 -9.08 -3.93
CA ASP A 71 2.48 -9.97 -4.86
C ASP A 71 1.07 -9.44 -5.21
N SER A 72 0.60 -8.40 -4.49
CA SER A 72 -0.70 -7.77 -4.73
C SER A 72 -0.74 -7.02 -6.06
N PRO A 73 -1.83 -7.15 -6.85
CA PRO A 73 -2.03 -6.31 -8.04
C PRO A 73 -2.24 -4.82 -7.71
N LEU A 74 -2.39 -4.47 -6.43
CA LEU A 74 -2.58 -3.10 -5.95
C LEU A 74 -1.31 -2.50 -5.34
N TYR A 75 -0.18 -3.23 -5.33
CA TYR A 75 1.03 -2.86 -4.60
C TYR A 75 1.56 -1.46 -4.93
N ASP A 76 1.44 -1.08 -6.20
CA ASP A 76 1.96 0.18 -6.74
C ASP A 76 0.95 1.31 -6.75
N LEU A 77 -0.30 1.06 -6.34
CA LEU A 77 -1.37 2.04 -6.42
C LEU A 77 -1.37 2.96 -5.19
N SER A 78 -1.17 4.25 -5.42
CA SER A 78 -1.41 5.30 -4.43
C SER A 78 -2.87 5.71 -4.37
N LYS A 79 -3.25 6.59 -3.43
CA LYS A 79 -4.58 7.20 -3.41
C LYS A 79 -4.92 7.87 -4.75
N GLN A 80 -3.96 8.62 -5.29
CA GLN A 80 -4.15 9.35 -6.54
C GLN A 80 -4.35 8.38 -7.71
N ASP A 81 -3.65 7.25 -7.72
CA ASP A 81 -3.80 6.26 -8.78
C ASP A 81 -5.18 5.62 -8.72
N ILE A 82 -5.68 5.27 -7.53
CA ILE A 82 -7.04 4.74 -7.33
C ILE A 82 -8.10 5.74 -7.82
N ASP A 83 -7.94 7.02 -7.50
CA ASP A 83 -8.88 8.08 -7.92
C ASP A 83 -8.97 8.21 -9.47
N ASN A 84 -7.95 7.74 -10.20
CA ASN A 84 -7.88 7.78 -11.68
C ASN A 84 -7.91 6.40 -12.34
N ALA A 85 -8.05 5.33 -11.55
CA ALA A 85 -7.94 3.97 -12.06
C ALA A 85 -9.26 3.52 -12.70
N ASP A 86 -9.11 2.60 -13.66
CA ASP A 86 -10.23 1.90 -14.31
C ASP A 86 -10.01 0.40 -14.14
N PHE A 87 -10.62 -0.14 -13.09
CA PHE A 87 -10.71 -1.56 -12.79
C PHE A 87 -11.95 -1.83 -11.93
N GLU A 88 -12.35 -3.09 -11.86
CA GLU A 88 -13.41 -3.57 -10.99
C GLU A 88 -12.88 -4.69 -10.10
N ILE A 89 -13.17 -4.65 -8.80
CA ILE A 89 -12.88 -5.75 -7.88
C ILE A 89 -14.17 -6.51 -7.63
N VAL A 90 -14.22 -7.76 -8.09
CA VAL A 90 -15.33 -8.68 -7.80
C VAL A 90 -15.03 -9.43 -6.52
N VAL A 91 -15.99 -9.43 -5.59
CA VAL A 91 -15.91 -10.18 -4.32
C VAL A 91 -16.95 -11.28 -4.30
N ILE A 92 -16.54 -12.45 -3.81
CA ILE A 92 -17.32 -13.68 -3.82
C ILE A 92 -17.35 -14.26 -2.40
N LEU A 93 -18.55 -14.64 -1.94
CA LEU A 93 -18.75 -15.46 -0.76
C LEU A 93 -19.47 -16.74 -1.19
N GLU A 94 -18.89 -17.88 -0.86
CA GLU A 94 -19.42 -19.21 -1.14
C GLU A 94 -19.64 -19.98 0.16
N GLY A 95 -20.63 -20.88 0.18
CA GLY A 95 -20.88 -21.79 1.29
C GLY A 95 -22.20 -22.52 1.17
N MET A 96 -22.46 -23.47 2.06
CA MET A 96 -23.71 -24.24 2.10
C MET A 96 -24.68 -23.69 3.13
N VAL A 97 -25.94 -23.54 2.75
CA VAL A 97 -26.99 -23.12 3.69
C VAL A 97 -27.36 -24.32 4.55
N GLU A 98 -27.17 -24.20 5.87
CA GLU A 98 -27.34 -25.30 6.84
C GLU A 98 -28.67 -26.04 6.70
N ALA A 99 -29.77 -25.31 6.50
CA ALA A 99 -31.11 -25.90 6.44
C ALA A 99 -31.42 -26.68 5.15
N THR A 100 -30.68 -26.43 4.05
CA THR A 100 -31.00 -27.00 2.72
C THR A 100 -29.87 -27.81 2.11
N ALA A 101 -28.66 -27.74 2.68
CA ALA A 101 -27.43 -28.28 2.09
C ALA A 101 -27.18 -27.80 0.64
N MET A 102 -27.80 -26.68 0.23
CA MET A 102 -27.57 -26.09 -1.08
C MET A 102 -26.37 -25.15 -1.01
N THR A 103 -25.45 -25.30 -1.95
CA THR A 103 -24.37 -24.34 -2.17
C THR A 103 -24.95 -23.02 -2.65
N THR A 104 -24.54 -21.94 -2.02
CA THR A 104 -24.91 -20.57 -2.36
C THR A 104 -23.64 -19.79 -2.68
N GLN A 105 -23.72 -18.98 -3.72
CA GLN A 105 -22.69 -18.02 -4.09
C GLN A 105 -23.29 -16.62 -4.07
N CYS A 106 -22.75 -15.75 -3.23
CA CYS A 106 -23.05 -14.33 -3.22
C CYS A 106 -21.91 -13.58 -3.92
N ARG A 107 -22.26 -12.63 -4.78
CA ARG A 107 -21.31 -11.82 -5.53
C ARG A 107 -21.66 -10.36 -5.37
N SER A 108 -20.64 -9.52 -5.29
CA SER A 108 -20.74 -8.07 -5.37
C SER A 108 -19.47 -7.57 -6.08
N SER A 109 -19.44 -6.28 -6.40
CA SER A 109 -18.25 -5.67 -6.98
C SER A 109 -18.05 -4.26 -6.47
N TYR A 110 -16.81 -3.80 -6.58
CA TYR A 110 -16.36 -2.46 -6.25
C TYR A 110 -15.58 -1.89 -7.43
N LEU A 111 -16.07 -0.82 -8.01
CA LEU A 111 -15.29 0.00 -8.93
C LEU A 111 -14.18 0.75 -8.17
N ALA A 112 -13.13 1.16 -8.86
CA ALA A 112 -12.02 1.90 -8.24
C ALA A 112 -12.50 3.13 -7.43
N ASN A 113 -13.48 3.88 -7.95
CA ASN A 113 -14.07 5.05 -7.29
C ASN A 113 -14.97 4.73 -6.08
N GLU A 114 -15.35 3.46 -5.88
CA GLU A 114 -16.11 3.01 -4.71
C GLU A 114 -15.18 2.62 -3.54
N ILE A 115 -13.87 2.55 -3.78
CA ILE A 115 -12.85 2.27 -2.77
C ILE A 115 -12.56 3.53 -1.97
N LEU A 116 -12.97 3.54 -0.70
CA LEU A 116 -12.77 4.66 0.21
C LEU A 116 -11.37 4.62 0.83
N TRP A 117 -10.39 5.27 0.19
CA TRP A 117 -9.03 5.37 0.72
C TRP A 117 -9.00 6.10 2.06
N GLY A 118 -8.33 5.50 3.06
CA GLY A 118 -8.20 6.10 4.39
C GLY A 118 -9.47 6.03 5.23
N HIS A 119 -10.36 5.07 4.96
CA HIS A 119 -11.53 4.80 5.78
C HIS A 119 -11.38 3.53 6.60
N ARG A 120 -12.16 3.45 7.68
CA ARG A 120 -12.42 2.22 8.44
C ARG A 120 -13.91 2.06 8.64
N TYR A 121 -14.37 0.81 8.71
CA TYR A 121 -15.76 0.57 9.02
C TYR A 121 -16.10 0.86 10.49
N GLU A 122 -17.31 1.35 10.75
CA GLU A 122 -17.84 1.44 12.11
C GLU A 122 -17.99 0.05 12.75
N PRO A 123 -17.71 -0.10 14.05
CA PRO A 123 -18.03 -1.32 14.78
C PRO A 123 -19.54 -1.62 14.74
N VAL A 124 -19.87 -2.90 14.55
CA VAL A 124 -21.27 -3.38 14.52
C VAL A 124 -21.59 -4.30 15.68
N LEU A 125 -20.58 -4.88 16.32
CA LEU A 125 -20.73 -5.84 17.41
C LEU A 125 -20.50 -5.12 18.74
N PHE A 126 -21.50 -5.18 19.61
CA PHE A 126 -21.47 -4.56 20.92
C PHE A 126 -21.79 -5.61 21.99
N GLU A 127 -21.03 -5.59 23.08
CA GLU A 127 -21.29 -6.44 24.24
C GLU A 127 -22.40 -5.83 25.09
N GLU A 128 -23.37 -6.66 25.47
CA GLU A 128 -24.40 -6.36 26.45
C GLU A 128 -24.22 -7.31 27.65
N LYS A 129 -24.91 -7.03 28.77
CA LYS A 129 -24.72 -7.76 30.05
C LYS A 129 -24.73 -9.30 29.95
N HIS A 130 -25.51 -9.87 29.03
CA HIS A 130 -25.71 -11.32 28.90
C HIS A 130 -25.62 -11.86 27.46
N TYR A 131 -25.38 -11.00 26.47
CA TYR A 131 -25.37 -11.39 25.06
C TYR A 131 -24.60 -10.35 24.23
N TYR A 132 -24.39 -10.64 22.95
CA TYR A 132 -23.84 -9.69 21.99
C TYR A 132 -24.92 -9.18 21.06
N LYS A 133 -24.92 -7.87 20.81
CA LYS A 133 -25.83 -7.21 19.88
C LYS A 133 -25.10 -6.82 18.61
N VAL A 134 -25.66 -7.19 17.46
CA VAL A 134 -25.20 -6.73 16.15
C VAL A 134 -26.11 -5.59 15.68
N ASP A 135 -25.55 -4.39 15.52
CA ASP A 135 -26.23 -3.22 14.97
C ASP A 135 -25.98 -3.10 13.46
N TYR A 136 -26.85 -3.71 12.65
CA TYR A 136 -26.78 -3.67 11.20
C TYR A 136 -27.00 -2.27 10.60
N SER A 137 -27.51 -1.29 11.36
CA SER A 137 -27.59 0.10 10.88
C SER A 137 -26.22 0.74 10.62
N ARG A 138 -25.16 0.15 11.20
CA ARG A 138 -23.76 0.56 11.03
C ARG A 138 -23.00 -0.31 10.02
N PHE A 139 -23.65 -1.28 9.39
CA PHE A 139 -22.99 -2.25 8.53
C PHE A 139 -22.21 -1.58 7.40
N HIS A 140 -22.83 -0.64 6.68
CA HIS A 140 -22.20 0.11 5.58
C HIS A 140 -21.47 1.38 6.04
N LYS A 141 -21.58 1.78 7.32
CA LYS A 141 -21.00 3.03 7.79
C LYS A 141 -19.49 2.91 7.93
N THR A 142 -18.80 3.96 7.49
CA THR A 142 -17.36 4.12 7.62
C THR A 142 -17.04 5.47 8.26
N TYR A 143 -15.83 5.60 8.80
CA TYR A 143 -15.28 6.85 9.28
C TYR A 143 -13.88 7.06 8.68
N GLU A 144 -13.55 8.33 8.46
CA GLU A 144 -12.25 8.74 7.91
C GLU A 144 -11.13 8.58 8.94
N VAL A 145 -9.94 8.26 8.45
CA VAL A 145 -8.69 8.18 9.19
C VAL A 145 -7.67 9.09 8.50
N PRO A 146 -7.61 10.39 8.89
CA PRO A 146 -6.75 11.38 8.23
C PRO A 146 -5.26 11.06 8.24
N ASN A 147 -4.81 10.20 9.16
CA ASN A 147 -3.41 9.77 9.27
C ASN A 147 -3.04 8.63 8.31
N THR A 148 -3.93 8.25 7.39
CA THR A 148 -3.62 7.20 6.41
C THR A 148 -2.62 7.73 5.38
N PRO A 149 -1.49 7.05 5.13
CA PRO A 149 -0.58 7.45 4.06
C PRO A 149 -1.29 7.51 2.70
N LEU A 150 -0.91 8.47 1.87
CA LEU A 150 -1.51 8.67 0.53
C LEU A 150 -0.71 7.97 -0.58
N CYS A 151 0.50 7.51 -0.27
CA CYS A 151 1.39 6.81 -1.18
C CYS A 151 1.07 5.31 -1.28
N SER A 152 1.66 4.62 -2.25
CA SER A 152 1.43 3.19 -2.48
C SER A 152 2.02 2.30 -1.36
N ALA A 153 1.70 1.01 -1.38
CA ALA A 153 2.32 0.05 -0.49
C ALA A 153 3.81 -0.12 -0.78
N ARG A 154 4.22 -0.08 -2.06
CA ARG A 154 5.64 -0.05 -2.47
C ARG A 154 6.38 1.12 -1.83
N ASP A 155 5.84 2.34 -1.94
CA ASP A 155 6.48 3.53 -1.38
C ASP A 155 6.68 3.42 0.14
N LEU A 156 5.71 2.80 0.83
CA LEU A 156 5.80 2.54 2.27
C LEU A 156 6.89 1.51 2.61
N ALA A 157 7.02 0.45 1.79
CA ALA A 157 8.05 -0.56 1.95
C ALA A 157 9.46 0.03 1.74
N GLU A 158 9.64 0.83 0.68
CA GLU A 158 10.91 1.50 0.37
C GLU A 158 11.33 2.49 1.46
N LYS A 159 10.41 3.35 1.92
CA LYS A 159 10.68 4.29 3.02
C LYS A 159 11.10 3.57 4.30
N LYS A 160 10.45 2.45 4.62
CA LYS A 160 10.79 1.64 5.79
C LYS A 160 12.19 1.04 5.66
N TYR A 161 12.55 0.55 4.47
CA TYR A 161 13.88 -0.01 4.18
C TYR A 161 14.99 1.04 4.29
N ILE A 162 14.77 2.24 3.78
CA ILE A 162 15.72 3.35 3.90
C ILE A 162 15.94 3.72 5.37
N LEU A 163 14.86 3.82 6.16
CA LEU A 163 14.95 4.17 7.57
C LEU A 163 15.67 3.09 8.40
N SER A 164 15.48 1.81 8.07
CA SER A 164 16.23 0.73 8.72
C SER A 164 17.71 0.76 8.37
N ASN A 165 18.06 1.05 7.13
CA ASN A 165 19.46 1.05 6.68
C ASN A 165 20.23 2.30 7.13
N ALA A 166 19.58 3.45 7.22
CA ALA A 166 20.19 4.67 7.76
C ALA A 166 20.66 4.49 9.22
N ASN A 167 19.92 3.71 10.01
CA ASN A 167 20.32 3.35 11.38
C ASN A 167 21.50 2.37 11.44
N SER A 168 21.84 1.70 10.33
CA SER A 168 22.93 0.72 10.27
C SER A 168 24.28 1.34 9.90
N PHE A 169 24.33 2.59 9.40
CA PHE A 169 25.57 3.21 8.91
C PHE A 169 26.38 3.94 9.99
N CYS A 170 25.88 4.01 11.23
CA CYS A 170 26.49 4.80 12.31
C CYS A 170 27.48 4.03 13.21
N TYR A 171 27.81 2.76 12.91
CA TYR A 171 28.65 1.92 13.78
C TYR A 171 30.03 1.54 13.25
N GLU A 172 30.42 1.92 12.03
CA GLU A 172 31.73 1.50 11.48
C GLU A 172 32.81 2.59 11.41
N ASN A 173 32.49 3.88 11.58
CA ASN A 173 33.49 4.95 11.44
C ASN A 173 34.19 5.38 12.75
N GLU A 174 33.77 4.89 13.92
CA GLU A 174 34.37 5.32 15.20
C GLU A 174 35.65 4.54 15.59
N VAL A 175 35.93 3.41 14.92
CA VAL A 175 37.11 2.56 15.24
C VAL A 175 38.32 2.88 14.33
N ALA A 176 38.14 3.70 13.29
CA ALA A 176 39.19 4.05 12.34
C ALA A 176 40.07 5.24 12.78
N LEU A 177 39.73 5.93 13.87
CA LEU A 177 40.40 7.18 14.30
C LEU A 177 41.19 7.07 15.60
N THR A 178 41.31 5.89 16.23
CA THR A 178 41.96 5.72 17.54
C THR A 178 43.24 4.88 17.54
N SER A 179 43.94 4.73 16.41
CA SER A 179 45.16 3.91 16.36
C SER A 179 46.40 4.57 15.72
N LYS A 180 46.61 5.89 15.85
CA LYS A 180 47.90 6.53 15.54
C LYS A 180 48.23 7.79 16.35
N GLU A 181 48.44 7.66 17.65
CA GLU A 181 49.36 8.54 18.42
C GLU A 181 49.97 7.60 19.49
N GLU A 182 51.24 7.23 19.39
CA GLU A 182 52.36 7.85 20.12
C GLU A 182 53.69 7.32 19.53
N ASP A 183 54.62 8.21 19.17
CA ASP A 183 56.01 8.15 19.67
C ASP A 183 56.79 9.43 19.25
N ASP A 184 57.27 10.14 20.27
CA ASP A 184 58.12 11.33 20.23
C ASP A 184 59.59 10.98 19.92
N SER A 185 60.32 11.86 19.20
CA SER A 185 61.61 12.45 19.67
C SER A 185 62.37 13.30 18.61
N GLU A 186 62.47 14.59 18.93
CA GLU A 186 63.61 15.55 18.85
C GLU A 186 64.48 15.84 17.59
N ASN A 187 64.62 17.18 17.38
CA ASN A 187 65.78 18.00 16.97
C ASN A 187 66.04 18.36 15.48
N GLY A 188 65.97 19.68 15.19
CA GLY A 188 66.74 20.36 14.14
C GLY A 188 66.04 21.52 13.39
N VAL A 189 66.50 22.75 13.61
CA VAL A 189 66.20 24.01 12.85
C VAL A 189 67.59 24.52 12.32
N PRO A 190 67.81 25.36 11.27
CA PRO A 190 66.92 26.34 10.57
C PRO A 190 66.98 26.45 9.02
N GLU A 191 66.10 27.33 8.51
CA GLU A 191 66.22 28.28 7.37
C GLU A 191 66.30 27.81 5.90
N SER A 192 65.36 28.28 5.06
CA SER A 192 65.58 29.38 4.08
C SER A 192 64.40 29.56 3.08
N THR A 193 64.02 30.83 2.89
CA THR A 193 63.47 31.53 1.70
C THR A 193 62.76 30.76 0.56
N SER A 194 61.54 31.16 0.19
CA SER A 194 61.26 32.10 -0.93
C SER A 194 59.76 32.15 -1.33
N THR A 195 59.24 33.37 -1.45
CA THR A 195 58.21 33.93 -2.35
C THR A 195 57.54 33.02 -3.39
N ASP A 196 56.20 33.03 -3.50
CA ASP A 196 55.45 33.91 -4.43
C ASP A 196 53.92 33.66 -4.41
N THR A 197 53.16 34.70 -4.71
CA THR A 197 51.68 34.71 -4.87
C THR A 197 51.32 34.91 -6.37
N PRO A 198 50.05 34.86 -6.82
CA PRO A 198 49.57 34.07 -7.96
C PRO A 198 49.39 34.92 -9.25
N PRO A 199 48.75 34.38 -10.31
CA PRO A 199 47.53 35.09 -10.75
C PRO A 199 46.38 34.23 -11.33
N ASP A 200 45.21 34.87 -11.31
CA ASP A 200 43.93 34.56 -11.97
C ASP A 200 43.98 34.48 -13.50
N ILE A 201 43.08 33.69 -14.11
CA ILE A 201 42.49 33.96 -15.44
C ILE A 201 41.02 33.46 -15.50
N ASP A 202 40.11 34.40 -15.77
CA ASP A 202 38.71 34.25 -16.22
C ASP A 202 38.59 33.70 -17.66
N LEU A 203 37.49 33.00 -18.00
CA LEU A 203 36.77 33.21 -19.27
C LEU A 203 35.34 32.63 -19.30
N HIS A 204 34.43 33.44 -19.87
CA HIS A 204 33.00 33.27 -20.18
C HIS A 204 32.55 32.01 -20.95
N ASN A 205 31.28 31.59 -20.78
CA ASN A 205 30.30 31.58 -21.89
C ASN A 205 28.79 31.40 -21.52
N GLN A 206 28.00 32.39 -21.96
CA GLN A 206 26.62 32.50 -22.47
C GLN A 206 25.47 31.47 -22.22
N ALA A 207 24.41 31.99 -21.58
CA ALA A 207 22.98 32.11 -21.95
C ALA A 207 22.15 30.95 -22.58
N SER A 208 21.00 30.62 -21.95
CA SER A 208 19.64 30.64 -22.56
C SER A 208 18.53 30.20 -21.58
N VAL A 209 17.38 30.87 -21.66
CA VAL A 209 16.05 30.61 -21.02
C VAL A 209 15.09 30.55 -22.23
N PRO A 210 13.95 29.81 -22.32
CA PRO A 210 12.88 29.90 -21.31
C PRO A 210 11.71 28.84 -21.27
N LEU A 211 10.74 29.14 -20.39
CA LEU A 211 9.26 28.93 -20.41
C LEU A 211 8.58 27.68 -19.78
N GLU A 212 7.61 28.00 -18.90
CA GLU A 212 6.54 27.17 -18.31
C GLU A 212 5.43 26.77 -19.30
N PRO A 213 4.63 25.74 -18.96
CA PRO A 213 3.22 25.70 -19.36
C PRO A 213 2.22 25.57 -18.19
N ARG A 214 1.15 26.36 -18.26
CA ARG A 214 -0.13 26.26 -17.51
C ARG A 214 -1.16 25.38 -18.28
N PRO A 215 -2.26 24.93 -17.64
CA PRO A 215 -2.96 23.68 -17.99
C PRO A 215 -4.12 23.84 -18.97
N LEU A 216 -4.44 22.76 -19.68
CA LEU A 216 -5.63 22.62 -20.54
C LEU A 216 -6.74 21.84 -19.83
N ARG A 217 -7.86 22.54 -19.60
CA ARG A 217 -9.19 22.02 -19.25
C ARG A 217 -9.69 21.05 -20.33
N ARG A 218 -10.33 19.95 -19.92
CA ARG A 218 -11.28 19.21 -20.76
C ARG A 218 -12.70 19.40 -20.20
N GLU A 219 -13.56 19.96 -21.04
CA GLU A 219 -15.01 19.85 -20.93
C GLU A 219 -15.45 18.56 -21.64
N SER A 220 -16.42 17.84 -21.06
CA SER A 220 -17.64 17.30 -21.71
C SER A 220 -18.04 15.97 -21.07
N GLU A 221 -18.98 16.04 -20.14
CA GLU A 221 -19.99 15.00 -19.90
C GLU A 221 -21.04 15.07 -21.03
N ILE A 222 -21.49 13.91 -21.51
CA ILE A 222 -22.88 13.44 -21.69
C ILE A 222 -22.79 11.95 -22.04
#